data_AF-A0A0S7ZBC1-F1
#
_entry.id   AF-A0A0S7ZBC1-F1
#
_cell.length_a   1.000
_cell.length_b   1.000
_cell.length_c   1.000
_cell.angle_alpha   90.00
_cell.angle_beta   90.00
_cell.angle_gamma   90.00
#
_symmetry.space_group_name_H-M   'P 1'
#
loop_
_entity.id
_entity.type
_entity.pdbx_description
1 polymer ?
#
loop_
_entity_poly.entity_id
_entity_poly.type
_entity_poly.pdbx_seq_one_letter_code
_entity_poly.pdbx_strand_id
1 'polypeptide(L)' 'MIPGVYLVADDGMLNAFSSVGDTVRITGVKDGTSIVADFVFAVPEPCRCHVELIAGADTVFVGDLPLD' A
#
# COMPACT_ATOMS: atom_id res chain seq x y z
N MET A 1 -0.53 5.69 20.40
CA MET A 1 -0.67 5.54 18.94
C MET A 1 0.69 5.21 18.34
N ILE A 2 0.82 4.09 17.64
CA ILE A 2 1.98 3.81 16.80
C ILE A 2 1.81 4.62 15.50
N PRO A 3 2.83 5.39 15.06
CA PRO A 3 2.78 6.03 13.74
C PRO A 3 2.47 5.00 12.65
N GLY A 4 1.46 5.29 11.83
CA GLY A 4 1.08 4.44 10.70
C GLY A 4 2.19 4.37 9.65
N VAL A 5 2.22 3.28 8.89
CA VAL A 5 3.07 3.15 7.71
C VAL A 5 2.24 3.50 6.48
N TYR A 6 2.82 4.35 5.62
CA TYR A 6 2.23 4.75 4.34
C TYR A 6 3.06 4.20 3.19
N LEU A 7 2.39 3.71 2.15
CA LEU A 7 3.03 3.46 0.86
C LEU A 7 2.64 4.59 -0.09
N VAL A 8 3.63 5.19 -0.75
CA VAL A 8 3.43 6.21 -1.76
C VAL A 8 3.91 5.66 -3.10
N ALA A 9 3.01 5.59 -4.06
CA ALA A 9 3.33 5.33 -5.46
C ALA A 9 2.95 6.57 -6.26
N ASP A 10 3.86 7.00 -7.15
CA ASP A 10 3.70 8.20 -7.97
C ASP A 10 3.92 7.89 -9.46
N ASP A 11 3.81 8.93 -10.30
CA ASP A 11 3.95 8.83 -11.75
C ASP A 11 5.38 8.43 -12.20
N GLY A 12 6.37 8.42 -11.32
CA GLY A 12 7.69 7.84 -11.60
C GLY A 12 7.65 6.31 -11.71
N MET A 13 6.60 5.67 -11.18
CA MET A 13 6.43 4.20 -11.12
C MET A 13 5.55 3.64 -12.24
N LEU A 14 5.19 4.42 -13.26
CA LEU A 14 4.26 4.01 -14.34
C LEU A 14 4.66 2.72 -15.09
N ASN A 15 5.96 2.41 -15.12
CA ASN A 15 6.49 1.20 -15.77
C ASN A 15 6.62 0.00 -14.83
N ALA A 16 6.43 0.20 -13.52
CA ALA A 16 6.53 -0.85 -12.52
C ALA A 16 5.21 -1.62 -12.34
N PHE A 17 4.08 -1.02 -12.75
CA PHE A 17 2.76 -1.57 -12.55
C PHE A 17 2.02 -1.87 -13.86
N SER A 18 1.24 -2.95 -13.85
CA SER A 18 0.38 -3.41 -14.93
C SER A 18 -0.91 -2.60 -14.99
N SER A 19 -1.63 -2.74 -16.11
CA SER A 19 -2.93 -2.08 -16.30
C SER A 19 -4.10 -2.81 -15.64
N VAL A 20 -3.90 -4.06 -15.22
CA VAL A 20 -4.94 -4.91 -14.60
C VAL A 20 -4.85 -4.97 -13.08
N GLY A 21 -3.75 -4.49 -12.51
CA GLY A 21 -3.49 -4.49 -11.08
C GLY A 21 -2.42 -5.50 -10.68
N ASP A 22 -1.44 -5.02 -9.92
CA ASP A 22 -0.40 -5.83 -9.31
C ASP A 22 -0.51 -5.79 -7.79
N THR A 23 -0.33 -6.94 -7.15
CA THR A 23 -0.29 -7.02 -5.69
C THR A 23 1.09 -6.66 -5.16
N VAL A 24 1.14 -5.62 -4.34
CA VAL A 24 2.30 -5.24 -3.55
C VAL A 24 2.08 -5.67 -2.11
N ARG A 25 2.92 -6.60 -1.64
CA ARG A 25 2.93 -7.06 -0.25
C ARG A 25 4.01 -6.34 0.54
N ILE A 26 3.61 -5.68 1.62
CA ILE A 26 4.52 -5.07 2.58
C ILE A 26 4.56 -5.94 3.83
N THR A 27 5.76 -6.34 4.24
CA THR A 27 6.00 -7.03 5.50
C THR A 27 6.91 -6.17 6.37
N GLY A 28 6.53 -6.01 7.64
CA GLY A 28 7.31 -5.26 8.62
C GLY A 28 7.25 -5.94 9.97
N VAL A 29 8.23 -5.67 10.83
CA VAL A 29 8.19 -6.10 12.24
C VAL A 29 8.44 -4.88 13.10
N LYS A 30 7.56 -4.65 14.08
CA LYS A 30 7.73 -3.59 15.09
C LYS A 30 7.45 -4.17 16.46
N ASP A 31 8.39 -4.01 17.39
CA ASP A 31 8.27 -4.44 18.78
C ASP A 31 7.85 -5.93 18.93
N GLY A 32 8.32 -6.77 18.00
CA GLY A 32 7.99 -8.21 17.96
C GLY A 32 6.67 -8.56 17.27
N THR A 33 5.87 -7.57 16.88
CA THR A 33 4.63 -7.76 16.11
C THR A 33 4.92 -7.72 14.62
N SER A 34 4.57 -8.79 13.90
CA SER A 34 4.62 -8.83 12.44
C SER A 34 3.41 -8.12 11.84
N ILE A 35 3.67 -7.27 10.88
CA ILE A 35 2.67 -6.52 10.11
C ILE A 35 2.76 -7.04 8.68
N VAL A 36 1.63 -7.43 8.12
CA VAL A 36 1.51 -7.80 6.72
C VAL A 36 0.34 -7.01 6.14
N ALA A 37 0.60 -6.28 5.05
CA ALA A 37 -0.42 -5.54 4.34
C ALA A 37 -0.25 -5.77 2.83
N ASP A 38 -1.37 -6.03 2.16
CA ASP A 38 -1.43 -6.21 0.72
C ASP A 38 -2.16 -5.02 0.10
N PHE A 39 -1.57 -4.48 -0.96
CA PHE A 39 -2.11 -3.39 -1.76
C PHE A 39 -2.17 -3.84 -3.21
N VAL A 40 -3.10 -3.29 -3.97
CA VAL A 40 -3.23 -3.53 -5.40
C VAL A 40 -3.16 -2.20 -6.11
N PHE A 41 -2.13 -2.01 -6.94
CA PHE A 41 -1.94 -0.82 -7.76
C PHE A 41 -2.05 -1.15 -9.24
N ALA A 42 -2.61 -0.24 -10.01
CA ALA A 42 -2.66 -0.34 -11.46
C ALA A 42 -2.21 0.96 -12.12
N VAL A 43 -1.82 0.86 -13.38
CA VAL A 43 -1.62 2.00 -14.29
C VAL A 43 -2.65 1.88 -15.42
N PRO A 44 -3.84 2.49 -15.27
CA PRO A 44 -4.97 2.24 -16.16
C PRO A 44 -4.66 2.60 -17.62
N GLU A 45 -5.13 1.75 -18.53
CA GLU A 45 -5.15 2.02 -19.96
C GLU A 45 -6.38 2.84 -20.37
N PRO A 46 -6.33 3.57 -21.50
CA PRO A 46 -5.20 3.68 -22.44
C PRO A 46 -4.18 4.79 -22.08
N CYS A 47 -4.50 5.66 -21.12
CA CYS A 47 -3.71 6.87 -20.84
C CYS A 47 -2.34 6.55 -20.19
N ARG A 48 -2.28 5.51 -19.35
CA ARG A 48 -1.10 5.13 -18.55
C ARG A 48 -0.38 6.33 -17.93
N CYS A 49 -1.15 7.30 -17.44
CA CYS A 49 -0.65 8.62 -17.07
C CYS A 49 -0.61 8.86 -15.56
N HIS A 50 -1.15 7.95 -14.76
CA HIS A 50 -1.06 7.96 -13.31
C HIS A 50 -1.09 6.54 -12.75
N VAL A 51 -0.59 6.38 -11.54
CA VAL A 51 -0.77 5.16 -10.74
C VAL A 51 -2.05 5.31 -9.92
N GLU A 52 -2.86 4.26 -9.87
CA GLU A 52 -4.11 4.20 -9.12
C GLU A 52 -4.06 3.07 -8.07
N LEU A 53 -4.51 3.36 -6.85
CA LEU A 53 -4.77 2.34 -5.83
C LEU A 53 -6.13 1.70 -6.10
N ILE A 54 -6.13 0.41 -6.41
CA ILE A 54 -7.35 -0.38 -6.67
C ILE A 54 -7.91 -0.97 -5.37
N ALA A 55 -7.02 -1.45 -4.48
CA ALA A 55 -7.40 -2.02 -3.19
C ALA A 55 -6.27 -1.93 -2.18
N GLY A 56 -6.60 -1.79 -0.90
CA GLY A 56 -5.63 -1.66 0.19
C GLY A 56 -6.13 -0.67 1.24
N ALA A 57 -5.52 -0.67 2.43
CA ALA A 57 -5.86 0.28 3.48
C ALA A 57 -5.07 1.58 3.29
N ASP A 58 -5.70 2.75 3.43
CA ASP A 58 -5.03 4.05 3.37
C ASP A 58 -3.92 4.21 4.43
N THR A 59 -4.05 3.47 5.53
CA THR A 59 -3.06 3.45 6.62
C THR A 59 -3.04 2.06 7.23
N VAL A 60 -1.83 1.52 7.41
CA VAL A 60 -1.63 0.25 8.12
C VAL A 60 -1.34 0.56 9.59
N PHE A 61 -2.23 0.08 10.46
CA PHE A 61 -2.07 0.20 11.91
C PHE A 61 -1.29 -0.98 12.46
N VAL A 62 -0.53 -0.72 13.52
CA VAL A 62 0.23 -1.74 14.25
C VAL A 62 -0.41 -1.90 15.63
N GLY A 63 -1.13 -3.00 15.85
CA GLY A 63 -1.81 -3.36 17.10
C GLY A 63 -3.28 -2.90 17.21
N ASP A 64 -3.97 -3.40 18.25
CA ASP A 64 -5.42 -3.25 18.48
C ASP A 64 -5.74 -2.81 19.92
N LEU A 65 -5.40 -1.59 20.36
CA LEU A 65 -5.87 -1.12 21.68
C LEU A 65 -6.43 0.31 21.66
N PRO A 66 -7.70 0.50 22.12
CA PRO A 66 -8.20 1.82 22.46
C PRO A 66 -7.42 2.40 23.65
N LEU A 67 -7.27 3.71 23.71
CA LEU A 67 -6.68 4.41 24.86
C LEU A 67 -7.80 4.77 25.85
N ASP A 68 -7.66 4.29 27.08
CA ASP A 68 -8.39 4.78 28.26
C ASP A 68 -7.92 6.20 28.65
#